data_AF-A0A8J6SN30-F1
#
_entry.id   AF-A0A8J6SN30-F1
#
_cell.length_a   1.000
_cell.length_b   1.000
_cell.length_c   1.000
_cell.angle_alpha   90.00
_cell.angle_beta   90.00
_cell.angle_gamma   90.00
#
_symmetry.space_group_name_H-M   'P 1'
#
loop_
_entity.id
_entity.type
_entity.pdbx_description
1 polymer ?
#
loop_
_entity_poly.entity_id
_entity_poly.type
_entity_poly.pdbx_seq_one_letter_code
_entity_poly.pdbx_strand_id
1 'polypeptide(L)'
;MEKATAERLTELAPKLGKFLDLHPDEQEWLLPLLGKAERRAVLILEEINNHPLTFKEIGALTDTHPTTVKQILTALSNGGLNFRVSKTGRWSTPVGGRNRKLIKL
;
A
#
# COMPACT_ATOMS: atom_id res chain seq x y z
N MET A 1 -16.40 -2.20 -3.60
CA MET A 1 -15.70 -0.95 -3.95
C MET A 1 -16.20 -0.51 -5.31
N GLU A 2 -16.41 0.77 -5.53
CA GLU A 2 -16.84 1.30 -6.83
C GLU A 2 -15.69 1.22 -7.84
N LYS A 3 -16.02 1.04 -9.12
CA LYS A 3 -15.03 0.91 -10.20
C LYS A 3 -14.13 2.15 -10.29
N ALA A 4 -14.72 3.34 -10.15
CA ALA A 4 -13.99 4.62 -10.14
C ALA A 4 -12.96 4.69 -9.01
N THR A 5 -13.24 4.12 -7.82
CA THR A 5 -12.28 4.06 -6.72
C THR A 5 -11.10 3.15 -7.05
N ALA A 6 -11.35 2.01 -7.73
CA ALA A 6 -10.30 1.08 -8.15
C ALA A 6 -9.34 1.73 -9.16
N GLU A 7 -9.90 2.40 -10.17
CA GLU A 7 -9.15 3.10 -11.22
C GLU A 7 -8.33 4.22 -10.60
N ARG A 8 -8.93 5.04 -9.74
CA ARG A 8 -8.22 6.10 -9.02
C ARG A 8 -7.04 5.56 -8.20
N LEU A 9 -7.23 4.48 -7.46
CA LEU A 9 -6.13 3.86 -6.68
C LEU A 9 -5.03 3.30 -7.59
N THR A 10 -5.39 2.76 -8.75
CA THR A 10 -4.45 2.28 -9.77
C THR A 10 -3.60 3.43 -10.30
N GLU A 11 -4.21 4.57 -10.62
CA GLU A 11 -3.50 5.77 -11.11
C GLU A 11 -2.63 6.41 -10.03
N LEU A 12 -3.10 6.41 -8.78
CA LEU A 12 -2.38 7.02 -7.66
C LEU A 12 -1.29 6.12 -7.08
N ALA A 13 -1.25 4.85 -7.45
CA ALA A 13 -0.32 3.88 -6.90
C ALA A 13 1.14 4.37 -6.91
N PRO A 14 1.70 4.89 -8.02
CA PRO A 14 3.08 5.41 -8.02
C PRO A 14 3.30 6.59 -7.05
N LYS A 15 2.28 7.43 -6.85
CA LYS A 15 2.34 8.57 -5.92
C LYS A 15 2.25 8.11 -4.46
N LEU A 16 1.43 7.09 -4.19
CA LEU A 16 1.35 6.46 -2.86
C LEU A 16 2.67 5.77 -2.50
N GLY A 17 3.34 5.13 -3.47
CA GLY A 17 4.69 4.60 -3.27
C GLY A 17 5.68 5.71 -2.85
N LYS A 18 5.65 6.86 -3.55
CA LYS A 18 6.48 8.02 -3.19
C LYS A 18 6.11 8.61 -1.84
N PHE A 19 4.84 8.61 -1.46
CA PHE A 19 4.38 9.09 -0.15
C PHE A 19 5.02 8.26 0.98
N LEU A 20 5.07 6.93 0.83
CA LEU A 20 5.71 6.05 1.81
C LEU A 20 7.24 6.21 1.87
N ASP A 21 7.85 6.73 0.80
CA ASP A 21 9.28 7.05 0.76
C ASP A 21 9.61 8.39 1.46
N LEU A 22 8.61 9.21 1.83
CA LEU A 22 8.81 10.50 2.52
C LEU A 22 9.25 10.30 3.97
N HIS A 23 9.82 11.35 4.58
CA HIS A 23 10.11 11.34 6.02
C HIS A 23 8.80 11.24 6.83
N PRO A 24 8.76 10.55 8.00
CA PRO A 24 7.54 10.44 8.82
C PRO A 24 6.86 11.79 9.11
N ASP A 25 7.64 12.82 9.42
CA ASP A 25 7.12 14.18 9.65
C ASP A 25 6.37 14.73 8.42
N GLU A 26 6.86 14.44 7.21
CA GLU A 26 6.18 14.85 5.97
C GLU A 26 4.90 14.04 5.71
N GLN A 27 4.92 12.75 6.05
CA GLN A 27 3.74 11.90 5.95
C GLN A 27 2.64 12.39 6.89
N GLU A 28 2.99 12.78 8.12
CA GLU A 28 2.04 13.18 9.16
C GLU A 28 1.14 14.36 8.74
N TRP A 29 1.70 15.44 8.18
CA TRP A 29 0.89 16.60 7.77
C TRP A 29 0.19 16.42 6.42
N LEU A 30 0.69 15.52 5.56
CA LEU A 30 0.06 15.20 4.27
C LEU A 30 -1.09 14.19 4.40
N LEU A 31 -1.02 13.29 5.39
CA LEU A 31 -2.01 12.22 5.59
C LEU A 31 -3.46 12.75 5.70
N PRO A 32 -3.75 13.87 6.41
CA PRO A 32 -5.09 14.45 6.48
C PRO A 32 -5.64 14.91 5.11
N LEU A 33 -4.77 15.29 4.18
CA LEU A 33 -5.15 15.78 2.85
C LEU A 33 -5.55 14.64 1.89
N LEU A 34 -5.19 13.40 2.21
CA LEU A 34 -5.56 12.24 1.43
C LEU A 34 -7.04 11.91 1.59
N GLY A 35 -7.66 11.42 0.52
CA GLY A 35 -9.02 10.90 0.56
C GLY A 35 -9.12 9.62 1.40
N LYS A 36 -10.37 9.21 1.71
CA LYS A 36 -10.64 8.04 2.57
C LYS A 36 -10.04 6.75 2.01
N ALA A 37 -10.08 6.56 0.70
CA ALA A 37 -9.55 5.35 0.04
C ALA A 37 -8.02 5.32 0.06
N GLU A 38 -7.39 6.48 -0.16
CA GLU A 38 -5.95 6.67 -0.16
C GLU A 38 -5.36 6.48 1.25
N ARG A 39 -5.97 7.07 2.29
CA ARG A 39 -5.56 6.85 3.68
C ARG A 39 -5.61 5.37 4.05
N ARG A 40 -6.67 4.68 3.63
CA ARG A 40 -6.80 3.24 3.85
C ARG A 40 -5.75 2.44 3.09
N ALA A 41 -5.43 2.83 1.86
CA ALA A 41 -4.35 2.22 1.10
C ALA A 41 -3.00 2.40 1.81
N VAL A 42 -2.70 3.59 2.33
CA VAL A 42 -1.49 3.85 3.13
C VAL A 42 -1.41 2.94 4.35
N LEU A 43 -2.46 2.88 5.17
CA LEU A 43 -2.49 1.99 6.35
C LEU A 43 -2.25 0.52 5.98
N ILE A 44 -2.90 0.03 4.91
CA ILE A 44 -2.69 -1.34 4.42
C ILE A 44 -1.23 -1.56 4.04
N LEU A 45 -0.61 -0.60 3.35
CA LEU A 45 0.77 -0.68 2.90
C LEU A 45 1.76 -0.67 4.08
N GLU A 46 1.50 0.13 5.11
CA GLU A 46 2.30 0.17 6.34
C GLU A 46 2.27 -1.19 7.06
N GLU A 47 1.09 -1.79 7.23
CA GLU A 47 0.95 -3.09 7.90
C GLU A 47 1.71 -4.21 7.18
N ILE A 48 1.60 -4.29 5.86
CA ILE A 48 2.29 -5.34 5.07
C ILE A 48 3.79 -5.07 4.89
N ASN A 49 4.26 -3.86 5.20
CA ASN A 49 5.68 -3.52 5.20
C ASN A 49 6.38 -4.04 6.47
N ASN A 50 5.67 -4.08 7.59
CA ASN A 50 6.19 -4.62 8.84
C ASN A 50 6.24 -6.15 8.81
N HIS A 51 5.15 -6.79 8.37
CA HIS A 51 5.02 -8.25 8.38
C HIS A 51 4.27 -8.78 7.16
N PRO A 52 4.61 -9.97 6.66
CA PRO A 52 3.76 -10.64 5.67
C PRO A 52 2.41 -10.99 6.32
N LEU A 53 1.30 -10.54 5.74
CA LEU A 53 -0.05 -10.71 6.29
C LEU A 53 -1.04 -11.21 5.23
N THR A 54 -2.02 -12.01 5.65
CA THR A 54 -3.18 -12.37 4.83
C THR A 54 -4.19 -11.22 4.77
N PHE A 55 -5.11 -11.23 3.80
CA PHE A 55 -6.18 -10.23 3.73
C PHE A 55 -7.04 -10.16 5.00
N LYS A 56 -7.19 -11.28 5.73
CA LYS A 56 -7.95 -11.33 6.98
C LYS A 56 -7.23 -10.59 8.10
N GLU A 57 -5.93 -10.82 8.26
CA GLU A 57 -5.11 -10.15 9.27
C GLU A 57 -5.02 -8.65 8.98
N ILE A 58 -4.75 -8.26 7.73
CA ILE A 58 -4.72 -6.85 7.32
C ILE A 58 -6.08 -6.20 7.62
N GLY A 59 -7.18 -6.88 7.30
CA GLY A 59 -8.51 -6.36 7.52
C GLY A 59 -8.85 -6.14 9.00
N ALA A 60 -8.37 -7.02 9.88
CA ALA A 60 -8.52 -6.87 11.32
C ALA A 60 -7.70 -5.68 11.88
N LEU A 61 -6.47 -5.49 11.40
CA LEU A 61 -5.58 -4.40 11.86
C LEU A 61 -6.03 -3.02 11.35
N THR A 62 -6.59 -2.96 10.14
CA THR A 62 -6.96 -1.70 9.46
C THR A 62 -8.46 -1.39 9.49
N ASP A 63 -9.23 -2.12 10.29
CA ASP A 63 -10.71 -2.05 10.33
C ASP A 63 -11.34 -1.99 8.93
N THR A 64 -10.93 -2.95 8.09
CA THR A 64 -11.29 -2.99 6.67
C THR A 64 -11.71 -4.40 6.29
N HIS A 65 -12.84 -4.54 5.59
CA HIS A 65 -13.31 -5.86 5.16
C HIS A 65 -12.26 -6.55 4.25
N PRO A 66 -11.95 -7.85 4.42
CA PRO A 66 -10.88 -8.54 3.67
C PRO A 66 -11.03 -8.45 2.14
N THR A 67 -12.27 -8.45 1.63
CA THR A 67 -12.54 -8.23 0.20
C THR A 67 -12.08 -6.85 -0.28
N THR A 68 -12.27 -5.81 0.55
CA THR A 68 -11.82 -4.45 0.25
C THR A 68 -10.30 -4.37 0.27
N VAL A 69 -9.64 -5.05 1.21
CA VAL A 69 -8.17 -5.17 1.24
C VAL A 69 -7.66 -5.79 -0.08
N LYS A 70 -8.24 -6.93 -0.50
CA LYS A 70 -7.87 -7.58 -1.76
C LYS A 70 -8.03 -6.64 -2.96
N GLN A 71 -9.15 -5.91 -3.01
CA GLN A 71 -9.43 -4.96 -4.08
C GLN A 71 -8.41 -3.83 -4.14
N ILE A 72 -8.03 -3.26 -2.98
CA ILE A 72 -7.02 -2.21 -2.87
C ILE A 72 -5.64 -2.73 -3.31
N LEU A 73 -5.18 -3.86 -2.77
CA LEU A 73 -3.87 -4.41 -3.12
C LEU A 73 -3.77 -4.79 -4.60
N THR A 74 -4.87 -5.28 -5.18
CA THR A 74 -4.94 -5.58 -6.62
C THR A 74 -4.85 -4.29 -7.46
N ALA A 75 -5.60 -3.24 -7.09
CA ALA A 75 -5.54 -1.95 -7.78
C ALA A 75 -4.13 -1.33 -7.71
N LEU A 76 -3.51 -1.35 -6.53
CA LEU A 76 -2.15 -0.84 -6.34
C LEU A 76 -1.12 -1.64 -7.14
N SER A 77 -1.28 -2.97 -7.22
CA SER A 77 -0.41 -3.83 -8.01
C SER A 77 -0.54 -3.55 -9.50
N ASN A 78 -1.77 -3.35 -9.99
CA ASN A 78 -2.02 -2.95 -11.37
C ASN A 78 -1.44 -1.56 -11.67
N GLY A 79 -1.38 -0.69 -10.67
CA GLY A 79 -0.75 0.63 -10.75
C GLY A 79 0.78 0.61 -10.65
N GLY A 80 1.40 -0.57 -10.55
CA GLY A 80 2.85 -0.75 -10.59
C GLY A 80 3.54 -0.83 -9.23
N LEU A 81 2.82 -0.89 -8.10
CA LEU A 81 3.46 -1.31 -6.85
C LEU A 81 3.78 -2.80 -6.89
N ASN A 82 5.01 -3.12 -6.47
CA ASN A 82 5.46 -4.50 -6.38
C ASN A 82 5.15 -5.07 -5.00
N PHE A 83 4.44 -6.19 -4.98
CA PHE A 83 4.17 -6.96 -3.77
C PHE A 83 4.75 -8.37 -3.91
N ARG A 84 5.14 -8.96 -2.78
CA ARG A 84 5.45 -10.38 -2.68
C ARG A 84 4.26 -11.10 -2.08
N VAL A 85 3.92 -12.24 -2.64
CA VAL A 85 2.87 -13.12 -2.11
C VAL A 85 3.50 -14.48 -1.81
N SER A 86 3.42 -14.90 -0.54
CA SER A 86 3.91 -16.20 -0.12
C SER A 86 3.03 -17.33 -0.69
N LYS A 87 3.53 -18.57 -0.68
CA LYS A 87 2.74 -19.77 -1.01
C LYS A 87 1.48 -19.92 -0.12
N THR A 88 1.49 -19.31 1.06
CA THR A 88 0.36 -19.30 2.02
C THR A 88 -0.57 -18.10 1.82
N GLY A 89 -0.38 -17.30 0.76
CA GLY A 89 -1.23 -16.15 0.44
C GLY A 89 -1.00 -14.93 1.34
N ARG A 90 0.17 -14.83 1.97
CA ARG A 90 0.57 -13.67 2.79
C ARG A 90 1.24 -12.64 1.89
N TRP A 91 0.78 -11.41 1.96
CA TRP A 91 1.26 -10.27 1.20
C TRP A 91 2.28 -9.50 2.01
N SER A 92 3.38 -9.10 1.38
CA SER A 92 4.36 -8.18 1.93
C SER A 92 4.89 -7.25 0.86
N THR A 93 5.46 -6.12 1.25
CA THR A 93 6.36 -5.37 0.38
C THR A 93 7.71 -6.11 0.30
N PRO A 94 8.52 -5.91 -0.75
CA PRO A 94 9.89 -6.39 -0.79
C PRO A 94 10.73 -5.67 0.28
N VAL A 95 11.05 -6.36 1.39
CA VAL A 95 11.96 -5.83 2.43
C VAL A 95 13.33 -5.58 1.79
N GLY A 96 13.76 -4.31 1.75
CA GLY A 96 15.02 -3.87 1.12
C GLY A 96 14.86 -2.76 0.07
N GLY A 97 13.63 -2.41 -0.31
CA GLY A 97 13.35 -1.34 -1.26
C GLY A 97 13.08 0.00 -0.59
N ARG A 98 14.10 0.60 0.05
CA ARG A 98 14.26 2.05 -0.17
C ARG A 98 14.41 2.15 -1.69
N ASN A 99 13.67 3.01 -2.41
CA ASN A 99 13.98 3.32 -3.82
C ASN A 99 15.33 4.07 -3.94
N ARG A 100 16.39 3.60 -3.28
CA ARG A 100 17.76 4.07 -3.48
C ARG A 100 18.18 3.58 -4.86
N LYS A 101 18.15 4.49 -5.84
CA LYS A 101 19.10 4.40 -6.94
C LYS A 101 20.48 4.23 -6.31
N LEU A 102 21.10 3.07 -6.51
CA LEU A 102 22.53 2.92 -6.28
C LEU A 102 23.21 3.88 -7.27
N ILE A 103 23.56 5.07 -6.80
CA ILE A 103 24.60 5.84 -7.44
C ILE A 103 25.88 5.04 -7.17
N LYS A 104 26.37 4.33 -8.19
CA LYS A 104 27.73 3.80 -8.16
C LYS A 104 28.66 5.01 -8.16
N LEU A 105 29.36 5.21 -7.04
CA LEU A 105 30.63 5.96 -7.02
C LEU A 105 31.69 5.12 -7.72
#